data_AF-A0A2E9CZC5-F1
#
_entry.id   AF-A0A2E9CZC5-F1
#
_cell.length_a   1.000
_cell.length_b   1.000
_cell.length_c   1.000
_cell.angle_alpha   90.00
_cell.angle_beta   90.00
_cell.angle_gamma   90.00
#
_symmetry.space_group_name_H-M   'P 1'
#
loop_
_entity.id
_entity.type
_entity.pdbx_description
1 polymer ?
#
loop_
_entity_poly.entity_id
_entity_poly.type
_entity_poly.pdbx_seq_one_letter_code
_entity_poly.pdbx_strand_id
1 'polypeptide(L)'
;MTKATIQRQKLIADFIDSGNVSSQNQLKGMLKKNGTVITQATLSRDLNELGAIKKRLKNGRLVYLLPKNQDNNAQYKIAKRALQDFVLEIEPVSNQVVVKTTTAAAQVIA
;
A
#
# COMPACT_ATOMS: atom_id res chain seq x y z
N MET A 1 9.55 3.38 13.34
CA MET A 1 10.26 2.58 12.30
C MET A 1 11.51 3.34 11.86
N THR A 2 12.65 2.68 11.70
CA THR A 2 13.92 3.33 11.29
C THR A 2 13.86 3.77 9.82
N LYS A 3 14.43 4.93 9.50
CA LYS A 3 14.46 5.55 8.15
C LYS A 3 14.93 4.58 7.05
N ALA A 4 15.90 3.72 7.38
CA ALA A 4 16.43 2.69 6.48
C ALA A 4 15.41 1.61 6.08
N THR A 5 14.50 1.22 6.99
CA THR A 5 13.44 0.24 6.69
C THR A 5 12.41 0.81 5.73
N ILE A 6 12.01 2.07 5.94
CA ILE A 6 11.06 2.77 5.05
C ILE A 6 11.64 2.87 3.62
N GLN A 7 12.91 3.24 3.50
CA GLN A 7 13.56 3.36 2.19
C GLN A 7 13.69 2.01 1.47
N ARG A 8 14.02 0.94 2.21
CA ARG A 8 14.06 -0.42 1.69
C ARG A 8 12.69 -0.90 1.22
N GLN A 9 11.66 -0.71 2.04
CA GLN A 9 10.28 -1.12 1.71
C GLN A 9 9.75 -0.37 0.49
N LYS A 10 10.07 0.92 0.35
CA LYS A 10 9.77 1.69 -0.87
C LYS A 10 10.42 1.07 -2.11
N LEU A 11 11.71 0.74 -2.03
CA LEU A 11 12.44 0.15 -3.16
C LEU A 11 11.93 -1.26 -3.52
N ILE A 12 11.50 -2.05 -2.52
CA ILE A 12 10.79 -3.31 -2.74
C ILE A 12 9.47 -3.08 -3.49
N ALA A 13 8.69 -2.08 -3.09
CA ALA A 13 7.43 -1.74 -3.72
C ALA A 13 7.62 -1.35 -5.20
N ASP A 14 8.61 -0.50 -5.49
CA ASP A 14 8.94 -0.06 -6.84
C ASP A 14 9.29 -1.27 -7.76
N PHE A 15 10.02 -2.26 -7.25
CA PHE A 15 10.32 -3.48 -8.01
C PHE A 15 9.10 -4.35 -8.25
N ILE A 16 8.23 -4.53 -7.25
CA ILE A 16 7.00 -5.30 -7.42
C ILE A 16 6.08 -4.63 -8.45
N ASP A 17 5.99 -3.29 -8.41
CA ASP A 17 5.16 -2.51 -9.32
C ASP A 17 5.61 -2.57 -10.79
N SER A 18 6.88 -2.88 -11.05
CA SER A 18 7.38 -3.18 -12.40
C SER A 18 6.74 -4.44 -13.03
N GLY A 19 6.03 -5.25 -12.24
CA GLY A 19 5.26 -6.42 -12.70
C GLY A 19 6.11 -7.65 -13.07
N ASN A 20 7.41 -7.62 -12.83
CA ASN A 20 8.34 -8.68 -13.27
C ASN A 20 8.77 -9.66 -12.17
N VAL A 21 8.32 -9.47 -10.94
CA VAL A 21 8.80 -10.23 -9.78
C VAL A 21 7.96 -11.48 -9.54
N SER A 22 8.49 -12.67 -9.81
CA SER A 22 7.82 -13.96 -9.62
C SER A 22 8.23 -14.69 -8.33
N SER A 23 9.39 -14.35 -7.76
CA SER A 23 9.93 -15.03 -6.57
C SER A 23 10.68 -14.07 -5.64
N GLN A 24 10.78 -14.44 -4.35
CA GLN A 24 11.57 -13.68 -3.38
C GLN A 24 13.06 -13.72 -3.72
N ASN A 25 13.55 -14.83 -4.28
CA ASN A 25 14.95 -14.95 -4.71
C ASN A 25 15.27 -13.96 -5.84
N GLN A 26 14.36 -13.80 -6.80
CA GLN A 26 14.50 -12.80 -7.86
C GLN A 26 14.54 -11.38 -7.26
N LEU A 27 13.60 -11.07 -6.37
CA LEU A 27 13.53 -9.76 -5.70
C LEU A 27 14.80 -9.47 -4.88
N LYS A 28 15.29 -10.45 -4.13
CA LYS A 28 16.56 -10.38 -3.40
C LYS A 28 17.75 -10.13 -4.33
N GLY A 29 17.77 -10.76 -5.50
CA GLY A 29 18.77 -10.51 -6.53
C GLY A 29 18.73 -9.08 -7.08
N MET A 30 17.53 -8.54 -7.33
CA MET A 30 17.33 -7.15 -7.77
C MET A 30 17.77 -6.14 -6.72
N LEU A 31 17.43 -6.39 -5.44
CA LEU A 31 17.88 -5.60 -4.30
C LEU A 31 19.40 -5.60 -4.18
N LYS A 32 20.04 -6.77 -4.29
CA LYS A 32 21.50 -6.90 -4.24
C LYS A 32 22.18 -6.10 -5.36
N LYS A 33 21.63 -6.12 -6.58
CA LYS A 33 22.13 -5.31 -7.70
C LYS A 33 22.02 -3.80 -7.46
N ASN A 34 21.08 -3.37 -6.61
CA ASN A 34 20.92 -1.99 -6.18
C ASN A 34 21.64 -1.68 -4.85
N GLY A 35 22.62 -2.51 -4.47
CA GLY A 35 23.43 -2.30 -3.27
C GLY A 35 22.74 -2.66 -1.94
N THR A 36 21.53 -3.22 -1.97
CA THR A 36 20.79 -3.61 -0.77
C THR A 36 20.89 -5.11 -0.53
N VAL A 37 21.68 -5.51 0.46
CA VAL A 37 21.85 -6.91 0.85
C VAL A 37 20.96 -7.23 2.06
N ILE A 38 20.02 -8.15 1.89
CA ILE A 38 19.13 -8.62 2.96
C ILE A 38 18.98 -10.13 2.98
N THR A 39 18.56 -10.66 4.13
CA THR A 39 18.23 -12.08 4.29
C THR A 39 16.84 -12.37 3.70
N GLN A 40 16.55 -13.67 3.49
CA GLN A 40 15.22 -14.09 3.05
C GLN A 40 14.16 -13.84 4.13
N ALA A 41 14.50 -13.98 5.42
CA ALA A 41 13.58 -13.70 6.52
C ALA A 41 13.18 -12.22 6.57
N THR A 42 14.14 -11.30 6.39
CA THR A 42 13.86 -9.86 6.31
C THR A 42 12.95 -9.53 5.13
N LEU A 43 13.26 -10.07 3.94
CA LEU A 43 12.44 -9.84 2.76
C LEU A 43 11.02 -10.40 2.91
N SER A 44 10.88 -11.58 3.51
CA SER A 44 9.57 -12.19 3.78
C SER A 44 8.75 -11.32 4.71
N ARG A 45 9.38 -10.76 5.74
CA ARG A 45 8.72 -9.83 6.67
C ARG A 45 8.32 -8.53 5.99
N ASP A 46 9.19 -7.92 5.19
CA ASP A 46 8.85 -6.70 4.43
C ASP A 46 7.70 -6.93 3.45
N LEU A 47 7.67 -8.07 2.75
CA LEU A 47 6.57 -8.42 1.85
C LEU A 47 5.24 -8.56 2.60
N ASN A 48 5.26 -9.18 3.78
CA ASN A 48 4.08 -9.28 4.65
C ASN A 48 3.63 -7.90 5.16
N GLU A 49 4.57 -7.06 5.61
CA GLU A 49 4.27 -5.69 6.09
C GLU A 49 3.73 -4.80 4.96
N LEU A 50 4.21 -4.98 3.73
CA LEU A 50 3.69 -4.31 2.53
C LEU A 50 2.39 -4.92 2.00
N GLY A 51 1.92 -6.04 2.56
CA GLY A 51 0.72 -6.75 2.09
C GLY A 51 0.86 -7.38 0.71
N ALA A 52 2.08 -7.68 0.24
CA ALA A 52 2.32 -8.23 -1.08
C ALA A 52 1.66 -9.62 -1.26
N ILE A 53 0.91 -9.80 -2.35
CA ILE A 53 0.22 -11.05 -2.68
C ILE A 53 0.76 -11.65 -3.98
N LYS A 54 0.66 -12.97 -4.11
CA LYS A 54 0.93 -13.66 -5.38
C LYS A 54 -0.35 -13.77 -6.19
N LYS A 55 -0.36 -13.21 -7.40
CA LYS A 55 -1.48 -13.32 -8.35
C LYS A 55 -1.02 -14.02 -9.62
N ARG A 56 -1.90 -14.86 -10.17
CA ARG A 56 -1.72 -15.43 -11.51
C ARG A 56 -2.27 -14.45 -12.53
N LEU A 57 -1.42 -14.00 -13.45
CA LEU A 57 -1.80 -13.13 -14.56
C LEU A 57 -2.55 -13.91 -15.64
N LYS A 58 -3.21 -13.20 -16.56
CA LYS A 58 -3.96 -13.80 -17.68
C LYS A 58 -3.09 -14.69 -18.59
N ASN A 59 -1.79 -14.41 -18.67
CA ASN A 59 -0.81 -15.21 -19.41
C ASN A 59 -0.27 -16.42 -18.61
N GLY A 60 -0.87 -16.76 -17.46
CA GLY A 60 -0.50 -17.90 -16.63
C GLY A 60 0.70 -17.67 -15.69
N ARG A 61 1.42 -16.55 -15.83
CA ARG A 61 2.57 -16.21 -14.97
C ARG A 61 2.12 -15.88 -13.54
N LEU A 62 2.87 -16.39 -12.56
CA LEU A 62 2.67 -16.05 -11.15
C LEU A 62 3.61 -14.90 -10.78
N VAL A 63 3.06 -13.79 -10.30
CA VAL A 63 3.84 -12.60 -9.93
C VAL A 63 3.40 -12.08 -8.56
N TYR A 64 4.33 -11.44 -7.86
CA TYR A 64 3.99 -10.58 -6.75
C TYR A 64 3.29 -9.33 -7.27
N LEU A 65 2.24 -8.94 -6.56
CA LEU A 65 1.58 -7.66 -6.71
C LEU A 65 1.46 -7.08 -5.31
N LEU A 66 1.68 -5.78 -5.21
CA LEU A 66 1.14 -5.06 -4.08
C LEU A 66 -0.36 -4.89 -4.32
N PRO A 67 -1.19 -4.93 -3.26
CA PRO A 67 -2.55 -4.43 -3.32
C PRO A 67 -2.43 -2.95 -3.69
N LYS A 68 -2.45 -2.66 -5.00
CA LYS A 68 -2.65 -1.31 -5.45
C LYS A 68 -4.03 -0.93 -4.93
N ASN A 69 -4.18 0.30 -4.46
CA ASN A 69 -5.49 0.93 -4.25
C ASN A 69 -6.32 1.02 -5.55
N GLN A 70 -6.04 0.21 -6.58
CA GLN A 70 -6.70 0.17 -7.87
C GLN A 70 -8.08 -0.46 -7.80
N ASP A 71 -8.27 -1.54 -7.01
CA ASP A 71 -9.63 -2.10 -6.79
C ASP A 71 -10.51 -1.11 -6.00
N ASN A 72 -9.91 -0.17 -5.28
CA ASN A 72 -10.58 0.91 -4.57
C ASN A 72 -10.52 2.26 -5.29
N ASN A 73 -9.96 2.40 -6.50
CA ASN A 73 -9.67 3.75 -7.01
C ASN A 73 -10.95 4.57 -7.26
N ALA A 74 -12.04 3.92 -7.69
CA ALA A 74 -13.33 4.58 -7.83
C ALA A 74 -13.93 4.95 -6.46
N GLN A 75 -14.00 3.99 -5.52
CA GLN A 75 -14.55 4.22 -4.18
C GLN A 75 -13.72 5.23 -3.38
N TYR A 76 -12.40 5.15 -3.45
CA TYR A 76 -11.46 6.09 -2.87
C TYR A 76 -11.60 7.49 -3.49
N LYS A 77 -11.77 7.61 -4.81
CA LYS A 77 -12.04 8.91 -5.45
C LYS A 77 -13.37 9.50 -5.00
N ILE A 78 -14.41 8.67 -4.87
CA ILE A 78 -15.73 9.10 -4.38
C ILE A 78 -15.63 9.54 -2.92
N ALA A 79 -15.03 8.71 -2.05
CA ALA A 79 -14.82 9.02 -0.65
C ALA A 79 -13.97 10.29 -0.47
N LYS A 80 -12.88 10.43 -1.24
CA LYS A 80 -12.05 11.63 -1.22
C LYS A 80 -12.83 12.88 -1.61
N ARG A 81 -13.68 12.82 -2.66
CA ARG A 81 -14.55 13.94 -3.03
C ARG A 81 -15.57 14.24 -1.95
N ALA A 82 -16.26 13.22 -1.43
CA ALA A 82 -17.24 13.41 -0.37
C ALA A 82 -16.61 14.07 0.87
N LEU A 83 -15.41 13.65 1.26
CA LEU A 83 -14.65 14.30 2.34
C LEU A 83 -14.33 15.76 2.02
N GLN A 84 -13.93 16.08 0.79
CA GLN A 84 -13.64 17.46 0.36
C GLN A 84 -14.88 18.35 0.32
N ASP A 85 -16.02 17.80 -0.10
CA ASP A 85 -17.25 18.55 -0.32
C ASP A 85 -18.04 18.77 0.98
N PHE A 86 -17.96 17.84 1.93
CA PHE A 86 -18.86 17.82 3.08
C PHE A 86 -18.19 17.91 4.45
N VAL A 87 -16.88 17.69 4.59
CA VAL A 87 -16.20 17.80 5.89
C VAL A 87 -15.77 19.25 6.13
N LEU A 88 -16.19 19.78 7.28
CA LEU A 88 -15.86 21.12 7.74
C LEU A 88 -14.64 21.11 8.67
N GLU A 89 -14.55 20.11 9.55
CA GLU A 89 -13.50 20.03 10.56
C GLU A 89 -13.26 18.57 10.98
N ILE A 90 -12.02 18.26 11.37
CA ILE A 90 -11.61 16.96 11.90
C ILE A 90 -10.84 17.18 13.19
N GLU A 91 -11.30 16.60 14.28
CA GLU A 91 -10.70 16.74 15.60
C GLU A 91 -10.38 15.35 16.20
N PRO A 92 -9.11 15.04 16.47
CA PRO A 92 -8.74 13.82 17.18
C PRO A 92 -9.02 13.98 18.68
N VAL A 93 -9.76 13.04 19.28
CA VAL A 93 -10.08 13.03 20.71
C VAL A 93 -9.75 11.66 21.29
N SER A 94 -8.61 11.56 22.00
CA SER A 94 -8.11 10.30 22.56
C SER A 94 -7.99 9.19 21.49
N ASN A 95 -8.77 8.11 21.61
CA ASN A 95 -8.83 7.00 20.64
C ASN A 95 -9.92 7.17 19.58
N GLN A 96 -10.51 8.36 19.44
CA GLN A 96 -11.58 8.68 18.49
C GLN A 96 -11.19 9.83 17.57
N VAL A 97 -11.87 9.92 16.43
CA VAL A 97 -11.81 11.07 15.52
C VAL A 97 -13.22 11.59 15.34
N VAL A 98 -13.43 12.85 15.72
CA VAL A 98 -14.69 13.57 15.52
C VAL A 98 -14.61 14.29 14.19
N VAL A 99 -15.56 14.00 13.29
CA VAL A 99 -15.65 14.63 11.97
C VAL A 99 -16.90 15.50 11.95
N LYS A 100 -16.72 16.82 11.79
CA LYS A 100 -17.84 17.76 11.61
C LYS A 100 -18.12 17.88 10.12
N THR A 101 -19.37 17.64 9.73
CA THR A 101 -19.81 17.71 8.34
C THR A 101 -20.85 18.81 8.13
N THR A 102 -21.18 19.10 6.88
CA THR A 102 -22.38 19.87 6.53
C THR A 102 -23.66 19.13 6.98
N THR A 103 -24.76 19.87 7.05
CA THR A 103 -26.07 19.36 7.45
C THR A 103 -26.46 18.12 6.63
N ALA A 104 -26.91 17.08 7.32
CA ALA A 104 -27.34 15.78 6.75
C ALA A 104 -26.26 14.95 6.03
N ALA A 105 -24.99 15.39 6.00
CA ALA A 105 -23.92 14.65 5.32
C ALA A 105 -23.21 13.61 6.19
N ALA A 106 -23.46 13.58 7.51
CA ALA A 106 -22.76 12.69 8.44
C ALA A 106 -22.83 11.20 8.03
N GLN A 107 -24.00 10.73 7.58
CA GLN A 107 -24.18 9.34 7.16
C GLN A 107 -23.52 9.02 5.81
N VAL A 108 -23.37 10.01 4.93
CA VAL A 108 -22.69 9.83 3.64
C VAL A 108 -21.17 9.67 3.84
N ILE A 109 -20.65 10.26 4.91
CA ILE A 109 -19.22 10.24 5.27
C ILE A 109 -18.84 9.01 6.12
N ALA A 110 -19.76 8.46 6.90
CA ALA A 110 -19.54 7.28 7.74
C ALA A 110 -19.28 6.01 6.92
#